data_AF-A0A7K2BSC6-F1
#
_entry.id   AF-A0A7K2BSC6-F1
#
_cell.length_a   1.000
_cell.length_b   1.000
_cell.length_c   1.000
_cell.angle_alpha   90.00
_cell.angle_beta   90.00
_cell.angle_gamma   90.00
#
_symmetry.space_group_name_H-M   'P 1'
#
loop_
_entity.id
_entity.type
_entity.pdbx_description
1 polymer ?
#
loop_
_entity_poly.entity_id
_entity_poly.type
_entity_poly.pdbx_seq_one_letter_code
_entity_poly.pdbx_strand_id
1 'polypeptide(L)'
;MRRILVCGLSALVVAGVWALSPGTTQAQSNVVTVSRDWALIPSGLNPGDQFRLLIRTSTTRTARSGNIADYDTHVRDRIAAGHAAIQAYSSDFKAVGSTSTVDARDHIRMNPNNSAHADVAVYWLNGLRVAANTTGFWGQTWENWAGGDCRDEAGTACTNASNWPWTGTSTNGTKASRLEYLGNAPIVRYGSLATGGNTSWPISNSQGQAGVARPLYGISPVFEVRVDSDEVVPVPADWG
;
A
#
# COMPACT_ATOMS: atom_id res chain seq x y z
N MET A 1 -1.76 47.76 -68.92
CA MET A 1 -0.57 48.43 -68.34
C MET A 1 0.35 47.36 -67.75
N ARG A 2 1.66 47.46 -68.03
CA ARG A 2 2.74 46.52 -67.69
C ARG A 2 2.94 46.31 -66.17
N ARG A 3 3.40 45.11 -65.78
CA ARG A 3 4.49 44.76 -64.80
C ARG A 3 4.54 43.23 -64.63
N ILE A 4 5.52 42.52 -65.21
CA ILE A 4 6.83 42.05 -64.67
C ILE A 4 6.74 40.91 -63.63
N LEU A 5 7.37 39.79 -64.01
CA LEU A 5 7.92 38.57 -63.36
C LEU A 5 8.06 38.52 -61.81
N VAL A 6 8.01 37.30 -61.24
CA VAL A 6 9.18 36.53 -60.73
C VAL A 6 8.76 35.11 -60.25
N CYS A 7 9.62 34.13 -60.55
CA CYS A 7 9.64 32.72 -60.14
C CYS A 7 9.69 32.48 -58.62
N GLY A 8 9.14 31.34 -58.18
CA GLY A 8 9.40 30.73 -56.88
C GLY A 8 9.14 29.23 -56.86
N LEU A 9 10.21 28.44 -56.78
CA LEU A 9 10.30 26.99 -56.60
C LEU A 9 9.31 26.46 -55.54
N SER A 10 8.58 25.37 -55.84
CA SER A 10 7.86 24.57 -54.84
C SER A 10 8.57 23.23 -54.64
N ALA A 11 9.16 23.03 -53.46
CA ALA A 11 9.81 21.80 -53.06
C ALA A 11 8.77 20.79 -52.52
N LEU A 12 8.86 19.57 -53.02
CA LEU A 12 8.13 18.38 -52.59
C LEU A 12 8.65 17.93 -51.22
N VAL A 13 7.78 17.88 -50.19
CA VAL A 13 8.12 17.24 -48.91
C VAL A 13 7.32 15.94 -48.81
N VAL A 14 8.04 14.83 -48.85
CA VAL A 14 7.53 13.48 -48.55
C VAL A 14 7.36 13.39 -47.04
N ALA A 15 6.12 13.36 -46.56
CA ALA A 15 5.82 13.10 -45.16
C ALA A 15 5.87 11.59 -44.90
N GLY A 16 6.90 11.14 -44.18
CA GLY A 16 6.96 9.78 -43.64
C GLY A 16 5.89 9.59 -42.57
N VAL A 17 4.99 8.63 -42.80
CA VAL A 17 4.00 8.20 -41.82
C VAL A 17 4.71 7.30 -40.81
N TRP A 18 5.03 7.84 -39.64
CA TRP A 18 5.42 7.02 -38.50
C TRP A 18 4.17 6.41 -37.89
N ALA A 19 4.04 5.10 -37.98
CA ALA A 19 3.05 4.34 -37.22
C ALA A 19 3.39 4.46 -35.73
N LEU A 20 2.55 5.18 -34.98
CA LEU A 20 2.54 5.13 -33.52
C LEU A 20 2.03 3.75 -33.11
N SER A 21 2.94 2.86 -32.70
CA SER A 21 2.56 1.71 -31.90
C SER A 21 1.81 2.20 -30.66
N PRO A 22 0.60 1.70 -30.34
CA PRO A 22 0.01 1.98 -29.05
C PRO A 22 0.92 1.34 -27.99
N GLY A 23 1.69 2.18 -27.31
CA GLY A 23 2.38 1.78 -26.10
C GLY A 23 1.32 1.30 -25.14
N THR A 24 1.31 0.00 -24.84
CA THR A 24 0.62 -0.53 -23.67
C THR A 24 1.18 0.23 -22.48
N THR A 25 0.41 1.17 -21.95
CA THR A 25 0.63 1.69 -20.60
C THR A 25 0.39 0.51 -19.67
N GLN A 26 1.40 -0.33 -19.45
CA GLN A 26 1.35 -1.27 -18.35
C GLN A 26 1.26 -0.42 -17.09
N ALA A 27 0.14 -0.56 -16.37
CA ALA A 27 0.02 -0.05 -15.03
C ALA A 27 1.12 -0.71 -14.20
N GLN A 28 2.23 -0.01 -14.00
CA GLN A 28 3.30 -0.50 -13.14
C GLN A 28 2.71 -0.69 -11.74
N SER A 29 2.50 -1.95 -11.36
CA SER A 29 2.39 -2.33 -9.97
C SER A 29 3.74 -1.99 -9.35
N ASN A 30 3.74 -1.18 -8.29
CA ASN A 30 4.96 -0.91 -7.53
C ASN A 30 5.30 -2.17 -6.72
N VAL A 31 5.84 -3.17 -7.41
CA VAL A 31 6.41 -4.38 -6.82
C VAL A 31 7.87 -4.10 -6.55
N VAL A 32 8.30 -4.36 -5.32
CA VAL A 32 9.67 -4.18 -4.86
C VAL A 32 10.27 -5.55 -4.59
N THR A 33 11.28 -5.92 -5.36
CA THR A 33 11.98 -7.20 -5.15
C THR A 33 12.95 -7.09 -3.98
N VAL A 34 12.85 -8.02 -3.04
CA VAL A 34 13.73 -8.12 -1.86
C VAL A 34 14.59 -9.38 -1.93
N SER A 35 15.77 -9.33 -1.32
CA SER A 35 16.68 -10.48 -1.27
C SER A 35 16.05 -11.66 -0.51
N ARG A 36 16.42 -12.90 -0.83
CA ARG A 36 15.89 -14.12 -0.19
C ARG A 36 16.21 -14.21 1.30
N ASP A 37 17.28 -13.55 1.75
CA ASP A 37 17.71 -13.45 3.14
C ASP A 37 17.14 -12.21 3.85
N TRP A 38 16.22 -11.46 3.21
CA TRP A 38 15.63 -10.29 3.83
C TRP A 38 14.85 -10.68 5.08
N ALA A 39 15.27 -10.16 6.23
CA ALA A 39 14.82 -10.58 7.56
C ALA A 39 13.32 -10.43 7.84
N LEU A 40 12.58 -9.75 6.95
CA LEU A 40 11.15 -9.49 7.08
C LEU A 40 10.28 -10.30 6.12
N ILE A 41 10.86 -11.25 5.38
CA ILE A 41 10.09 -12.23 4.61
C ILE A 41 9.31 -13.11 5.62
N PRO A 42 7.97 -13.14 5.53
CA PRO A 42 7.18 -14.04 6.35
C PRO A 42 7.56 -15.51 6.12
N SER A 43 7.57 -16.29 7.20
CA SER A 43 7.87 -17.72 7.13
C SER A 43 6.95 -18.45 6.15
N GLY A 44 7.54 -19.30 5.32
CA GLY A 44 6.82 -20.12 4.34
C GLY A 44 6.62 -19.48 2.98
N LEU A 45 7.12 -18.26 2.75
CA LEU A 45 7.19 -17.68 1.40
C LEU A 45 8.44 -18.16 0.66
N ASN A 46 8.24 -18.49 -0.61
CA ASN A 46 9.24 -18.98 -1.55
C ASN A 46 9.65 -17.87 -2.54
N PRO A 47 10.75 -18.06 -3.28
CA PRO A 47 11.09 -17.19 -4.39
C PRO A 47 9.93 -16.98 -5.38
N GLY A 48 9.66 -15.73 -5.73
CA GLY A 48 8.54 -15.31 -6.58
C GLY A 48 7.26 -14.99 -5.80
N ASP A 49 7.16 -15.37 -4.53
CA ASP A 49 5.97 -15.04 -3.73
C ASP A 49 5.92 -13.54 -3.44
N GLN A 50 4.69 -13.01 -3.48
CA GLN A 50 4.39 -11.61 -3.23
C GLN A 50 3.60 -11.42 -1.94
N PHE A 51 3.89 -10.34 -1.22
CA PHE A 51 3.23 -10.01 0.04
C PHE A 51 3.25 -8.51 0.33
N ARG A 52 2.46 -8.10 1.32
CA ARG A 52 2.52 -6.75 1.93
C ARG A 52 2.74 -6.86 3.43
N LEU A 53 3.36 -5.83 3.98
CA LEU A 53 3.58 -5.65 5.41
C LEU A 53 2.63 -4.57 5.94
N LEU A 54 1.99 -4.87 7.07
CA LEU A 54 1.12 -4.01 7.84
C LEU A 54 1.80 -3.64 9.15
N ILE A 55 1.69 -2.38 9.54
CA ILE A 55 2.08 -1.89 10.86
C ILE A 55 0.94 -1.10 11.48
N ARG A 56 0.96 -0.98 12.81
CA ARG A 56 0.25 0.05 13.55
C ARG A 56 1.27 1.02 14.12
N THR A 57 1.17 2.31 13.80
CA THR A 57 2.13 3.31 14.27
C THR A 57 2.21 3.32 15.80
N SER A 58 3.43 3.36 16.34
CA SER A 58 3.64 3.49 17.80
C SER A 58 3.22 4.87 18.32
N THR A 59 3.33 5.91 17.48
CA THR A 59 2.86 7.26 17.77
C THR A 59 1.44 7.48 17.30
N THR A 60 0.82 8.52 17.85
CA THR A 60 -0.57 8.87 17.57
C THR A 60 -0.69 10.23 16.89
N ARG A 61 -1.84 10.43 16.22
CA ARG A 61 -2.23 11.72 15.65
C ARG A 61 -3.74 11.91 15.71
N THR A 62 -4.18 13.14 15.53
CA THR A 62 -5.61 13.46 15.40
C THR A 62 -6.12 13.16 13.98
N ALA A 63 -7.43 13.03 13.84
CA ALA A 63 -8.11 12.79 12.56
C ALA A 63 -8.69 14.06 11.93
N ARG A 64 -8.11 15.22 12.21
CA ARG A 64 -8.63 16.53 11.76
C ARG A 64 -8.22 16.93 10.34
N SER A 65 -7.22 16.30 9.74
CA SER A 65 -6.77 16.69 8.40
C SER A 65 -7.68 16.11 7.32
N GLY A 66 -8.12 16.93 6.38
CA GLY A 66 -8.81 16.47 5.17
C GLY A 66 -7.87 15.95 4.08
N ASN A 67 -6.55 16.07 4.26
CA ASN A 67 -5.55 15.67 3.27
C ASN A 67 -4.96 14.29 3.63
N ILE A 68 -5.13 13.31 2.75
CA ILE A 68 -4.60 11.95 2.97
C ILE A 68 -3.06 11.96 3.09
N ALA A 69 -2.39 12.87 2.39
CA ALA A 69 -0.93 12.98 2.39
C ALA A 69 -0.36 13.31 3.77
N ASP A 70 -1.12 13.98 4.64
CA ASP A 70 -0.66 14.23 6.01
C ASP A 70 -0.55 12.91 6.79
N TYR A 71 -1.52 12.01 6.61
CA TYR A 71 -1.55 10.70 7.26
C TYR A 71 -0.47 9.79 6.70
N ASP A 72 -0.26 9.82 5.38
CA ASP A 72 0.88 9.14 4.76
C ASP A 72 2.19 9.67 5.34
N THR A 73 2.40 10.99 5.40
CA THR A 73 3.61 11.58 6.00
C THR A 73 3.86 11.05 7.40
N HIS A 74 2.83 11.00 8.25
CA HIS A 74 2.97 10.41 9.58
C HIS A 74 3.42 8.95 9.54
N VAL A 75 2.82 8.11 8.68
CA VAL A 75 3.24 6.71 8.52
C VAL A 75 4.69 6.63 8.03
N ARG A 76 5.03 7.37 6.99
CA ARG A 76 6.37 7.37 6.37
C ARG A 76 7.45 7.79 7.37
N ASP A 77 7.19 8.82 8.19
CA ASP A 77 8.09 9.25 9.26
C ASP A 77 8.31 8.14 10.29
N ARG A 78 7.28 7.34 10.59
CA ARG A 78 7.41 6.16 11.45
C ARG A 78 8.23 5.06 10.80
N ILE A 79 8.00 4.75 9.52
CA ILE A 79 8.80 3.75 8.81
C ILE A 79 10.27 4.16 8.74
N ALA A 80 10.55 5.43 8.45
CA ALA A 80 11.92 5.97 8.39
C ALA A 80 12.64 5.87 9.75
N ALA A 81 11.91 5.96 10.86
CA ALA A 81 12.44 5.78 12.22
C ALA A 81 12.37 4.33 12.73
N GLY A 82 11.80 3.41 11.95
CA GLY A 82 11.46 2.05 12.37
C GLY A 82 12.56 1.03 12.04
N HIS A 83 12.13 -0.19 11.77
CA HIS A 83 13.01 -1.33 11.50
C HIS A 83 13.92 -1.07 10.28
N ALA A 84 15.23 -1.27 10.44
CA ALA A 84 16.26 -0.93 9.44
C ALA A 84 15.94 -1.49 8.04
N ALA A 85 15.42 -2.71 7.98
CA ALA A 85 15.11 -3.40 6.73
C ALA A 85 14.00 -2.74 5.88
N ILE A 86 13.18 -1.83 6.43
CA ILE A 86 12.12 -1.11 5.70
C ILE A 86 12.32 0.39 5.59
N GLN A 87 13.33 0.97 6.25
CA GLN A 87 13.56 2.43 6.24
C GLN A 87 13.73 2.98 4.81
N ALA A 88 14.44 2.25 3.95
CA ALA A 88 14.66 2.60 2.55
C ALA A 88 13.37 2.64 1.70
N TYR A 89 12.30 1.97 2.15
CA TYR A 89 11.00 1.93 1.47
C TYR A 89 9.98 2.86 2.13
N SER A 90 10.41 3.70 3.08
CA SER A 90 9.52 4.57 3.85
C SER A 90 8.61 5.41 2.96
N SER A 91 9.09 5.92 1.82
CA SER A 91 8.29 6.73 0.89
C SER A 91 7.08 6.01 0.28
N ASP A 92 7.13 4.68 0.20
CA ASP A 92 6.11 3.87 -0.46
C ASP A 92 5.04 3.35 0.49
N PHE A 93 5.26 3.48 1.81
CA PHE A 93 4.24 3.15 2.79
C PHE A 93 3.13 4.19 2.80
N LYS A 94 1.90 3.71 2.91
CA LYS A 94 0.69 4.53 2.92
C LYS A 94 -0.14 4.29 4.17
N ALA A 95 -0.83 5.31 4.63
CA ALA A 95 -1.82 5.18 5.67
C ALA A 95 -3.06 4.43 5.15
N VAL A 96 -3.55 3.47 5.91
CA VAL A 96 -4.83 2.81 5.60
C VAL A 96 -5.96 3.70 6.12
N GLY A 97 -6.41 4.61 5.26
CA GLY A 97 -7.50 5.51 5.61
C GLY A 97 -8.14 6.21 4.43
N SER A 98 -9.32 6.77 4.66
CA SER A 98 -10.10 7.47 3.64
C SER A 98 -10.42 8.90 4.07
N THR A 99 -10.43 9.82 3.11
CA THR A 99 -10.89 11.22 3.26
C THR A 99 -12.17 11.43 2.45
N SER A 100 -12.62 12.68 2.31
CA SER A 100 -13.81 13.02 1.50
C SER A 100 -13.67 12.61 0.03
N THR A 101 -12.45 12.66 -0.50
CA THR A 101 -12.14 12.46 -1.93
C THR A 101 -11.29 11.22 -2.21
N VAL A 102 -10.79 10.55 -1.17
CA VAL A 102 -9.89 9.40 -1.30
C VAL A 102 -10.47 8.20 -0.58
N ASP A 103 -10.72 7.12 -1.31
CA ASP A 103 -11.10 5.83 -0.76
C ASP A 103 -9.83 5.01 -0.45
N ALA A 104 -9.73 4.44 0.76
CA ALA A 104 -8.55 3.71 1.23
C ALA A 104 -8.13 2.57 0.29
N ARG A 105 -9.10 1.80 -0.22
CA ARG A 105 -8.87 0.66 -1.13
C ARG A 105 -8.13 1.05 -2.41
N ASP A 106 -8.37 2.25 -2.91
CA ASP A 106 -7.71 2.76 -4.10
C ASP A 106 -6.38 3.41 -3.75
N HIS A 107 -6.35 4.16 -2.63
CA HIS A 107 -5.14 4.77 -2.10
C HIS A 107 -4.01 3.78 -1.87
N ILE A 108 -4.28 2.67 -1.18
CA ILE A 108 -3.28 1.64 -0.85
C ILE A 108 -3.12 0.57 -1.94
N ARG A 109 -3.83 0.72 -3.07
CA ARG A 109 -3.86 -0.23 -4.20
C ARG A 109 -4.24 -1.65 -3.76
N MET A 110 -5.34 -1.74 -3.01
CA MET A 110 -5.96 -2.98 -2.54
C MET A 110 -7.48 -2.88 -2.78
N ASN A 111 -7.89 -2.67 -4.03
CA ASN A 111 -9.32 -2.62 -4.37
C ASN A 111 -9.67 -3.96 -5.01
N PRO A 112 -10.51 -4.80 -4.38
CA PRO A 112 -10.84 -6.13 -4.91
C PRO A 112 -11.60 -6.08 -6.24
N ASN A 113 -12.13 -4.91 -6.62
CA ASN A 113 -12.82 -4.69 -7.89
C ASN A 113 -11.93 -4.07 -8.97
N ASN A 114 -10.62 -3.92 -8.71
CA ASN A 114 -9.67 -3.38 -9.66
C ASN A 114 -8.55 -4.40 -9.91
N SER A 115 -8.56 -5.02 -11.09
CA SER A 115 -7.57 -6.04 -11.48
C SER A 115 -6.15 -5.51 -11.60
N ALA A 116 -5.94 -4.18 -11.62
CA ALA A 116 -4.60 -3.58 -11.56
C ALA A 116 -4.04 -3.49 -10.13
N HIS A 117 -4.83 -3.86 -9.11
CA HIS A 117 -4.40 -3.92 -7.72
C HIS A 117 -4.05 -5.37 -7.36
N ALA A 118 -2.85 -5.58 -6.84
CA ALA A 118 -2.34 -6.90 -6.53
C ALA A 118 -3.17 -7.57 -5.43
N ASP A 119 -3.60 -8.81 -5.68
CA ASP A 119 -4.32 -9.62 -4.71
C ASP A 119 -3.37 -10.55 -3.96
N VAL A 120 -2.67 -9.98 -2.97
CA VAL A 120 -1.59 -10.65 -2.24
C VAL A 120 -1.87 -10.69 -0.76
N ALA A 121 -1.24 -11.64 -0.06
CA ALA A 121 -1.36 -11.76 1.38
C ALA A 121 -0.74 -10.56 2.11
N VAL A 122 -1.35 -10.21 3.24
CA VAL A 122 -0.89 -9.14 4.14
C VAL A 122 -0.42 -9.78 5.43
N TYR A 123 0.74 -9.36 5.93
CA TYR A 123 1.34 -9.83 7.17
C TYR A 123 1.63 -8.65 8.09
N TRP A 124 1.58 -8.87 9.40
CA TRP A 124 2.18 -7.91 10.33
C TRP A 124 3.69 -7.82 10.09
N LEU A 125 4.28 -6.65 10.25
CA LEU A 125 5.74 -6.49 10.18
C LEU A 125 6.43 -7.40 11.20
N ASN A 126 7.27 -8.32 10.73
CA ASN A 126 7.92 -9.31 11.59
C ASN A 126 6.88 -10.12 12.42
N GLY A 127 5.78 -10.51 11.79
CA GLY A 127 4.65 -11.14 12.48
C GLY A 127 3.82 -12.07 11.59
N LEU A 128 2.68 -12.46 12.14
CA LEU A 128 1.78 -13.43 11.52
C LEU A 128 0.95 -12.81 10.38
N ARG A 129 0.38 -13.68 9.54
CA ARG A 129 -0.50 -13.26 8.44
C ARG A 129 -1.75 -12.58 8.96
N VAL A 130 -2.07 -11.41 8.42
CA VAL A 130 -3.27 -10.64 8.72
C VAL A 130 -4.42 -11.12 7.85
N ALA A 131 -4.17 -11.29 6.55
CA ALA A 131 -5.15 -11.71 5.58
C ALA A 131 -4.48 -12.44 4.41
N ALA A 132 -5.11 -13.50 3.91
CA ALA A 132 -4.64 -14.23 2.74
C ALA A 132 -4.68 -13.42 1.42
N ASN A 133 -5.51 -12.38 1.33
CA ASN A 133 -5.72 -11.59 0.12
C ASN A 133 -6.43 -10.26 0.40
N THR A 134 -6.68 -9.46 -0.64
CA THR A 134 -7.36 -8.14 -0.55
C THR A 134 -8.76 -8.25 0.02
N THR A 135 -9.53 -9.27 -0.37
CA THR A 135 -10.90 -9.48 0.13
C THR A 135 -10.88 -9.79 1.63
N GLY A 136 -9.95 -10.64 2.08
CA GLY A 136 -9.73 -10.94 3.49
C GLY A 136 -9.31 -9.72 4.29
N PHE A 137 -8.50 -8.82 3.70
CA PHE A 137 -8.06 -7.60 4.37
C PHE A 137 -9.22 -6.63 4.67
N TRP A 138 -10.19 -6.51 3.76
CA TRP A 138 -11.43 -5.76 4.00
C TRP A 138 -12.52 -6.59 4.72
N GLY A 139 -12.19 -7.81 5.13
CA GLY A 139 -13.11 -8.70 5.81
C GLY A 139 -13.55 -8.20 7.18
N GLN A 140 -14.55 -8.89 7.75
CA GLN A 140 -15.02 -8.59 9.10
C GLN A 140 -14.00 -8.98 10.17
N THR A 141 -13.10 -9.90 9.84
CA THR A 141 -12.08 -10.45 10.74
C THR A 141 -10.78 -10.62 9.98
N TRP A 142 -9.68 -10.44 10.70
CA TRP A 142 -8.35 -10.83 10.24
C TRP A 142 -7.93 -12.14 10.90
N GLU A 143 -7.02 -12.87 10.28
CA GLU A 143 -6.53 -14.16 10.78
C GLU A 143 -5.79 -13.99 12.11
N ASN A 144 -4.93 -12.97 12.20
CA ASN A 144 -4.15 -12.65 13.39
C ASN A 144 -4.27 -11.15 13.67
N TRP A 145 -5.11 -10.79 14.64
CA TRP A 145 -5.44 -9.41 14.98
C TRP A 145 -5.75 -9.20 16.46
N ALA A 146 -5.41 -10.20 17.29
CA ALA A 146 -5.39 -9.97 18.71
C ALA A 146 -4.40 -8.85 19.02
N GLY A 147 -4.61 -8.16 20.14
CA GLY A 147 -3.70 -7.10 20.57
C GLY A 147 -2.23 -7.52 20.62
N GLY A 148 -1.95 -8.80 20.94
CA GLY A 148 -0.60 -9.38 20.97
C GLY A 148 -0.01 -9.74 19.59
N ASP A 149 -0.84 -9.84 18.55
CA ASP A 149 -0.39 -10.14 17.17
C ASP A 149 0.07 -8.87 16.45
N CYS A 150 -0.49 -7.73 16.84
CA CYS A 150 -0.18 -6.44 16.26
C CYS A 150 1.32 -6.12 16.33
N ARG A 151 1.84 -5.52 15.27
CA ARG A 151 3.24 -5.07 15.19
C ARG A 151 3.32 -3.59 14.82
N ASP A 152 4.25 -2.88 15.44
CA ASP A 152 4.57 -1.49 15.10
C ASP A 152 5.67 -1.39 14.04
N GLU A 153 6.08 -0.17 13.69
CA GLU A 153 7.13 0.10 12.70
C GLU A 153 8.52 -0.48 13.05
N ALA A 154 8.75 -0.84 14.31
CA ALA A 154 9.98 -1.50 14.76
C ALA A 154 9.90 -3.04 14.64
N GLY A 155 8.73 -3.57 14.25
CA GLY A 155 8.46 -5.00 14.22
C GLY A 155 8.24 -5.58 15.63
N THR A 156 7.89 -4.72 16.60
CA THR A 156 7.65 -5.12 17.99
C THR A 156 6.17 -5.16 18.30
N ALA A 157 5.78 -5.91 19.34
CA ALA A 157 4.37 -6.03 19.72
C ALA A 157 3.79 -4.66 20.10
N CYS A 158 2.63 -4.33 19.53
CA CYS A 158 1.97 -3.06 19.79
C CYS A 158 1.65 -2.88 21.26
N THR A 159 2.00 -1.71 21.81
CA THR A 159 1.53 -1.29 23.14
C THR A 159 0.11 -0.70 23.05
N ASN A 160 -0.65 -0.86 24.12
CA ASN A 160 -2.02 -0.33 24.26
C ASN A 160 -2.94 -0.73 23.10
N ALA A 161 -3.18 -2.03 22.90
CA ALA A 161 -4.03 -2.55 21.83
C ALA A 161 -5.46 -1.96 21.79
N SER A 162 -5.95 -1.46 22.92
CA SER A 162 -7.25 -0.78 23.03
C SER A 162 -7.25 0.65 22.45
N ASN A 163 -6.07 1.23 22.17
CA ASN A 163 -5.99 2.50 21.43
C ASN A 163 -6.09 2.21 19.93
N TRP A 164 -7.33 2.16 19.45
CA TRP A 164 -7.60 1.67 18.10
C TRP A 164 -7.27 2.68 17.01
N PRO A 165 -6.83 2.24 15.80
CA PRO A 165 -6.31 3.15 14.79
C PRO A 165 -7.39 3.91 14.02
N TRP A 166 -7.12 5.18 13.71
CA TRP A 166 -7.96 5.96 12.80
C TRP A 166 -7.94 5.35 11.40
N THR A 167 -9.10 5.29 10.75
CA THR A 167 -9.22 4.83 9.36
C THR A 167 -10.10 5.77 8.54
N GLY A 168 -11.23 6.23 9.08
CA GLY A 168 -12.22 6.96 8.29
C GLY A 168 -12.83 6.12 7.16
N THR A 169 -12.75 4.80 7.26
CA THR A 169 -12.97 3.86 6.15
C THR A 169 -14.11 2.90 6.51
N SER A 170 -14.97 2.59 5.54
CA SER A 170 -16.01 1.57 5.61
C SER A 170 -15.45 0.17 5.39
N THR A 171 -16.27 -0.84 5.65
CA THR A 171 -15.87 -2.26 5.61
C THR A 171 -15.36 -2.72 4.23
N ASN A 172 -15.81 -2.11 3.14
CA ASN A 172 -15.36 -2.41 1.77
C ASN A 172 -14.16 -1.57 1.31
N GLY A 173 -13.51 -0.85 2.22
CA GLY A 173 -12.36 0.01 1.94
C GLY A 173 -12.69 1.35 1.25
N THR A 174 -13.96 1.70 1.07
CA THR A 174 -14.35 3.08 0.66
C THR A 174 -14.37 4.00 1.87
N LYS A 175 -14.43 5.31 1.66
CA LYS A 175 -14.67 6.26 2.76
C LYS A 175 -15.91 5.91 3.56
N ALA A 176 -15.84 6.17 4.86
CA ALA A 176 -16.94 5.93 5.77
C ALA A 176 -18.18 6.74 5.36
N SER A 177 -19.34 6.11 5.44
CA SER A 177 -20.63 6.78 5.27
C SER A 177 -20.89 7.78 6.41
N ARG A 178 -21.94 8.60 6.28
CA ARG A 178 -22.34 9.61 7.30
C ARG A 178 -21.26 10.65 7.63
N LEU A 179 -20.34 10.87 6.69
CA LEU A 179 -19.23 11.81 6.84
C LEU A 179 -18.27 11.44 7.97
N GLU A 180 -18.10 10.15 8.29
CA GLU A 180 -17.16 9.71 9.34
C GLU A 180 -15.73 9.48 8.80
N TYR A 181 -15.39 10.06 7.65
CA TYR A 181 -14.06 9.94 7.03
C TYR A 181 -13.03 10.89 7.66
N LEU A 182 -11.74 10.62 7.45
CA LEU A 182 -10.66 11.45 7.99
C LEU A 182 -10.81 12.91 7.52
N GLY A 183 -10.64 13.85 8.46
CA GLY A 183 -10.77 15.28 8.20
C GLY A 183 -12.19 15.82 8.35
N ASN A 184 -13.19 14.95 8.50
CA ASN A 184 -14.54 15.39 8.81
C ASN A 184 -14.80 15.38 10.31
N ALA A 185 -14.58 16.54 10.93
CA ALA A 185 -14.95 16.77 12.32
C ALA A 185 -16.49 16.88 12.48
N PRO A 186 -17.07 16.52 13.64
CA PRO A 186 -16.38 16.21 14.90
C PRO A 186 -16.06 14.72 15.10
N ILE A 187 -16.66 13.81 14.33
CA ILE A 187 -16.61 12.37 14.57
C ILE A 187 -16.05 11.64 13.35
N VAL A 188 -15.08 10.76 13.59
CA VAL A 188 -14.39 9.98 12.56
C VAL A 188 -14.42 8.50 12.93
N ARG A 189 -14.35 7.63 11.94
CA ARG A 189 -14.33 6.18 12.09
C ARG A 189 -12.93 5.64 12.39
N TYR A 190 -12.85 4.66 13.28
CA TYR A 190 -11.63 3.91 13.60
C TYR A 190 -11.86 2.39 13.49
N GLY A 191 -10.76 1.65 13.38
CA GLY A 191 -10.72 0.19 13.40
C GLY A 191 -10.75 -0.40 14.81
N SER A 192 -10.48 -1.69 14.96
CA SER A 192 -10.24 -2.30 16.27
C SER A 192 -9.30 -3.49 16.17
N LEU A 193 -8.52 -3.73 17.21
CA LEU A 193 -7.82 -5.01 17.39
C LEU A 193 -8.63 -5.85 18.39
N ALA A 194 -8.56 -7.17 18.25
CA ALA A 194 -9.25 -8.07 19.15
C ALA A 194 -8.64 -8.00 20.56
N THR A 195 -9.38 -7.44 21.52
CA THR A 195 -9.02 -7.39 22.93
C THR A 195 -10.05 -8.18 23.75
N GLY A 196 -9.77 -9.45 24.03
CA GLY A 196 -10.54 -10.25 24.99
C GLY A 196 -11.98 -10.64 24.60
N GLY A 197 -12.33 -10.61 23.31
CA GLY A 197 -13.65 -11.01 22.80
C GLY A 197 -13.88 -10.54 21.36
N ASN A 198 -14.87 -11.12 20.68
CA ASN A 198 -15.25 -11.07 19.24
C ASN A 198 -15.44 -9.68 18.58
N THR A 199 -14.62 -8.69 18.94
CA THR A 199 -14.61 -7.37 18.33
C THR A 199 -14.29 -7.53 16.85
N SER A 200 -15.35 -7.38 16.04
CA SER A 200 -15.27 -7.49 14.59
C SER A 200 -14.80 -6.14 14.01
N TRP A 201 -14.38 -6.13 12.75
CA TRP A 201 -14.10 -4.95 11.94
C TRP A 201 -12.75 -4.28 12.22
N PRO A 202 -11.64 -4.85 11.72
CA PRO A 202 -10.30 -4.34 12.00
C PRO A 202 -10.10 -2.93 11.46
N ILE A 203 -10.84 -2.58 10.41
CA ILE A 203 -10.80 -1.30 9.71
C ILE A 203 -11.95 -0.37 10.11
N SER A 204 -13.15 -0.89 10.40
CA SER A 204 -14.40 -0.11 10.39
C SER A 204 -15.28 -0.46 11.59
N ASN A 205 -14.75 -0.32 12.80
CA ASN A 205 -15.43 -0.76 14.02
C ASN A 205 -16.44 0.28 14.53
N SER A 206 -15.95 1.43 14.98
CA SER A 206 -16.76 2.45 15.65
C SER A 206 -16.19 3.84 15.35
N GLN A 207 -16.71 4.84 16.04
CA GLN A 207 -16.43 6.25 15.79
C GLN A 207 -15.99 6.97 17.06
N GLY A 208 -15.24 8.05 16.89
CA GLY A 208 -14.76 8.86 18.01
C GLY A 208 -14.48 10.29 17.61
N GLN A 209 -14.23 11.13 18.61
CA GLN A 209 -13.94 12.55 18.39
C GLN A 209 -12.64 12.72 17.60
N ALA A 210 -12.68 13.45 16.49
CA ALA A 210 -11.56 13.66 15.58
C ALA A 210 -10.33 14.30 16.25
N GLY A 211 -10.53 15.02 17.36
CA GLY A 211 -9.47 15.64 18.16
C GLY A 211 -8.69 14.67 19.05
N VAL A 212 -9.15 13.43 19.24
CA VAL A 212 -8.44 12.42 20.03
C VAL A 212 -7.29 11.84 19.21
N ALA A 213 -6.10 11.81 19.81
CA ALA A 213 -4.93 11.23 19.17
C ALA A 213 -5.01 9.70 19.21
N ARG A 214 -4.97 9.06 18.04
CA ARG A 214 -4.95 7.60 17.86
C ARG A 214 -3.85 7.21 16.87
N PRO A 215 -3.38 5.95 16.91
CA PRO A 215 -2.44 5.45 15.93
C PRO A 215 -3.10 5.33 14.55
N LEU A 216 -2.29 5.00 13.55
CA LEU A 216 -2.73 4.66 12.20
C LEU A 216 -2.26 3.25 11.85
N TYR A 217 -2.94 2.63 10.89
CA TYR A 217 -2.33 1.53 10.15
C TYR A 217 -1.50 2.08 9.00
N GLY A 218 -0.32 1.51 8.79
CA GLY A 218 0.53 1.75 7.62
C GLY A 218 0.69 0.45 6.84
N ILE A 219 0.67 0.53 5.51
CA ILE A 219 0.85 -0.63 4.65
C ILE A 219 1.92 -0.37 3.59
N SER A 220 2.74 -1.39 3.35
CA SER A 220 3.85 -1.34 2.41
C SER A 220 3.40 -1.36 0.94
N PRO A 221 4.31 -1.09 -0.02
CA PRO A 221 4.18 -1.59 -1.39
C PRO A 221 4.09 -3.12 -1.41
N VAL A 222 3.89 -3.70 -2.59
CA VAL A 222 4.02 -5.16 -2.75
C VAL A 222 5.50 -5.49 -2.72
N PHE A 223 5.90 -6.41 -1.86
CA PHE A 223 7.23 -7.02 -1.89
C PHE A 223 7.18 -8.35 -2.62
N GLU A 224 8.22 -8.67 -3.37
CA GLU A 224 8.41 -9.96 -4.03
C GLU A 224 9.73 -10.58 -3.60
N VAL A 225 9.72 -11.85 -3.21
CA VAL A 225 10.93 -12.59 -2.88
C VAL A 225 11.72 -12.86 -4.16
N ARG A 226 12.98 -12.41 -4.24
CA ARG A 226 13.82 -12.57 -5.44
C ARG A 226 13.84 -14.02 -5.96
N VAL A 227 13.58 -14.18 -7.26
CA VAL A 227 13.89 -15.40 -8.02
C VAL A 227 15.34 -15.30 -8.47
N ASP A 228 16.17 -16.29 -8.14
CA ASP A 228 17.51 -16.38 -8.72
C ASP A 228 17.35 -16.91 -10.14
N SER A 229 17.67 -16.07 -11.13
CA SER A 229 17.91 -16.51 -12.49
C SER A 229 19.35 -17.03 -12.58
N ASP A 230 19.48 -18.30 -12.96
CA ASP A 230 20.71 -19.03 -13.32
C ASP A 230 21.59 -19.56 -12.18
N GLU A 231 21.31 -20.80 -11.73
CA GLU A 231 22.42 -21.74 -11.54
C GLU A 231 22.91 -22.13 -12.94
N VAL A 232 23.94 -21.45 -13.44
CA VAL A 232 24.70 -21.94 -14.58
C VAL A 232 25.30 -23.27 -14.15
N VAL A 233 24.67 -24.39 -14.52
CA VAL A 233 25.30 -25.71 -14.39
C VAL A 233 26.52 -25.67 -15.32
N PRO A 234 27.76 -25.71 -14.80
CA PRO A 234 28.92 -25.79 -15.69
C PRO A 234 28.79 -27.10 -16.46
N VAL A 235 28.70 -27.02 -17.79
CA VAL A 235 28.79 -28.20 -18.65
C VAL A 235 30.16 -28.81 -18.39
N PRO A 236 30.26 -30.09 -17.98
CA PRO A 236 31.54 -30.75 -17.80
C PRO A 236 32.39 -30.63 -19.08
N ALA A 237 33.66 -30.27 -18.90
CA ALA A 237 34.60 -29.95 -19.97
C ALA A 237 35.11 -31.17 -20.77
N ASP A 238 34.41 -32.31 -20.72
CA ASP A 238 34.86 -33.61 -21.21
C ASP A 238 34.22 -34.05 -22.54
N TRP A 239 33.77 -33.10 -23.37
CA TRP A 239 33.28 -33.34 -24.74
C TRP A 239 34.19 -32.78 -25.85
N GLY A 240 35.51 -32.77 -25.64
CA GLY A 240 36.49 -32.30 -26.61
C GLY A 240 37.69 -33.23 -26.74
#